data_AF-A0AA39S1Z3-F1
#
_entry.id   AF-A0AA39S1Z3-F1
#
_cell.length_a   1.000
_cell.length_b   1.000
_cell.length_c   1.000
_cell.angle_alpha   90.00
_cell.angle_beta   90.00
_cell.angle_gamma   90.00
#
_symmetry.space_group_name_H-M   'P 1'
#
loop_
_entity.id
_entity.type
_entity.pdbx_description
1 polymer ?
#
loop_
_entity_poly.entity_id
_entity_poly.type
_entity_poly.pdbx_seq_one_letter_code
_entity_poly.pdbx_strand_id
1 'polypeptide(L)'
;MGAKLINLENALIFLLVILALAFQSKAGSIVVYWGQDGREGTLTNTCASGKYKIINIAFLSPFGGDRKPQINLAGHCNPASNGCKRISQDIRYCQNQGIKVLLSLGGGTNTYSLSSPADARNLADYLWNNFLGGSSNSRPLGDAVLDGIDFDIEGGGGASKYAELARRLSDYSKRGKKVYLAAAPQCPFLIFLSMLRYLLGCLIMFGFSFITTLNVRTNLAILISLRIRGKNGQRLYQLGSSKYGGVMLWNKYNDDKNGYSSKIKAFQSKAGGIVVYWGQDGREGTLTNTCASGKYKIINIAFLSSFGGGRTPQINLAGHCNPASNGCKIISQGIRSCQSQGIKVLLSLGGGTNTYSLSSPDDARNLADYLWNNFLGGSSNSRPLGDAVLDGIDFDIEGGGGPSNYAELARRLSDYSKRGKKVYLAAAPQCPFPDSSLNAALSTGLFDYVWIQFYNNPQCSYESSNPDRFKNSWQKWTTTVSAGQFLLGFRLLPRRPAVGMWPQMCLLLKCFLLLRHLPSMVV
;
A
#
# COMPACT_ATOMS: atom_id res chain seq x y z
N MET A 1 37.38 -41.16 -8.17
CA MET A 1 37.12 -39.79 -7.69
C MET A 1 35.79 -39.34 -8.27
N GLY A 2 34.73 -39.34 -7.48
CA GLY A 2 33.39 -39.00 -7.98
C GLY A 2 32.45 -38.71 -6.84
N ALA A 3 32.49 -37.48 -6.33
CA ALA A 3 31.43 -36.94 -5.50
C ALA A 3 31.52 -35.40 -5.44
N LYS A 4 30.35 -34.77 -5.53
CA LYS A 4 29.99 -33.38 -5.20
C LYS A 4 30.15 -32.32 -6.31
N LEU A 5 29.15 -32.31 -7.20
CA LEU A 5 28.79 -31.14 -8.01
C LEU A 5 27.27 -30.86 -8.01
N ILE A 6 26.53 -31.29 -6.97
CA ILE A 6 25.04 -31.20 -6.92
C ILE A 6 24.51 -30.11 -5.95
N ASN A 7 25.35 -29.34 -5.25
CA ASN A 7 24.86 -28.59 -4.07
C ASN A 7 24.78 -27.05 -4.17
N LEU A 8 25.16 -26.41 -5.28
CA LEU A 8 25.12 -24.94 -5.35
C LEU A 8 23.82 -24.41 -5.96
N GLU A 9 23.34 -25.00 -7.06
CA GLU A 9 22.09 -24.55 -7.71
C GLU A 9 20.85 -24.81 -6.82
N ASN A 10 20.79 -25.99 -6.19
CA ASN A 10 19.73 -26.32 -5.25
C ASN A 10 19.74 -25.40 -4.01
N ALA A 11 20.93 -25.04 -3.51
CA ALA A 11 21.07 -24.10 -2.40
C ALA A 11 20.67 -22.66 -2.81
N LEU A 12 20.96 -22.25 -4.04
CA LEU A 12 20.57 -20.94 -4.58
C LEU A 12 19.05 -20.83 -4.77
N ILE A 13 18.42 -21.89 -5.30
CA ILE A 13 16.96 -21.99 -5.43
C ILE A 13 16.31 -21.99 -4.04
N PHE A 14 16.86 -22.74 -3.08
CA PHE A 14 16.34 -22.77 -1.71
C PHE A 14 16.50 -21.41 -1.01
N LEU A 15 17.62 -20.71 -1.23
CA LEU A 15 17.84 -19.36 -0.72
C LEU A 15 16.90 -18.34 -1.36
N LEU A 16 16.64 -18.44 -2.67
CA LEU A 16 15.68 -17.60 -3.39
C LEU A 16 14.23 -17.86 -2.94
N VAL A 17 13.88 -19.11 -2.62
CA VAL A 17 12.58 -19.48 -2.03
C VAL A 17 12.46 -18.94 -0.60
N ILE A 18 13.52 -19.02 0.22
CA ILE A 18 13.55 -18.44 1.57
C ILE A 18 13.47 -16.91 1.51
N LEU A 19 14.14 -16.26 0.57
CA LEU A 19 14.06 -14.83 0.30
C LEU A 19 12.66 -14.42 -0.16
N ALA A 20 12.01 -15.19 -1.03
CA ALA A 20 10.63 -14.96 -1.46
C ALA A 20 9.61 -15.16 -0.32
N LEU A 21 9.89 -16.05 0.63
CA LEU A 21 9.08 -16.26 1.84
C LEU A 21 9.33 -15.17 2.90
N ALA A 22 10.55 -14.63 3.00
CA ALA A 22 10.93 -13.58 3.96
C ALA A 22 10.46 -12.18 3.55
N PHE A 23 10.24 -11.93 2.26
CA PHE A 23 9.81 -10.63 1.72
C PHE A 23 8.34 -10.62 1.26
N GLN A 24 7.42 -11.25 2.01
CA GLN A 24 5.99 -10.97 1.83
C GLN A 24 5.68 -9.58 2.38
N SER A 25 5.72 -8.56 1.51
CA SER A 25 4.92 -7.37 1.75
C SER A 25 3.47 -7.84 1.94
N LYS A 26 2.86 -7.56 3.08
CA LYS A 26 1.43 -7.84 3.30
C LYS A 26 0.62 -6.83 2.47
N ALA A 27 0.67 -6.98 1.15
CA ALA A 27 -0.30 -6.41 0.25
C ALA A 27 -1.67 -6.95 0.65
N GLY A 28 -2.67 -6.06 0.76
CA GLY A 28 -4.02 -6.46 1.15
C GLY A 28 -4.57 -7.57 0.25
N SER A 29 -5.20 -8.59 0.82
CA SER A 29 -5.80 -9.71 0.09
C SER A 29 -6.98 -9.27 -0.79
N ILE A 30 -7.08 -9.78 -2.02
CA ILE A 30 -8.30 -9.62 -2.82
C ILE A 30 -9.26 -10.75 -2.45
N VAL A 31 -10.49 -10.38 -2.06
CA VAL A 31 -11.60 -11.29 -1.80
C VAL A 31 -12.59 -11.18 -2.96
N VAL A 32 -13.24 -12.28 -3.38
CA VAL A 32 -14.27 -12.22 -4.43
C VAL A 32 -15.43 -13.17 -4.13
N TYR A 33 -16.64 -12.83 -4.54
CA TYR A 33 -17.74 -13.80 -4.59
C TYR A 33 -17.77 -14.55 -5.91
N TRP A 34 -17.93 -15.88 -5.81
CA TRP A 34 -18.10 -16.82 -6.92
C TRP A 34 -19.41 -17.60 -6.71
N GLY A 35 -20.12 -17.95 -7.78
CA GLY A 35 -21.42 -18.59 -7.74
C GLY A 35 -22.61 -17.66 -8.04
N GLN A 36 -22.36 -16.47 -8.59
CA GLN A 36 -23.39 -15.47 -8.85
C GLN A 36 -23.80 -15.32 -10.31
N ASP A 37 -23.00 -15.83 -11.25
CA ASP A 37 -23.34 -15.87 -12.68
C ASP A 37 -22.72 -17.12 -13.33
N GLY A 38 -23.54 -17.91 -14.05
CA GLY A 38 -23.09 -19.15 -14.70
C GLY A 38 -21.96 -18.97 -15.74
N ARG A 39 -21.66 -17.74 -16.16
CA ARG A 39 -20.61 -17.42 -17.14
C ARG A 39 -19.26 -17.03 -16.52
N GLU A 40 -19.13 -17.07 -15.20
CA GLU A 40 -17.90 -16.65 -14.50
C GLU A 40 -16.81 -17.72 -14.44
N GLY A 41 -17.00 -18.84 -15.15
CA GLY A 41 -16.10 -19.99 -15.18
C GLY A 41 -16.16 -20.84 -13.91
N THR A 42 -15.38 -21.92 -13.90
CA THR A 42 -15.33 -22.85 -12.76
C THR A 42 -14.61 -22.24 -11.55
N LEU A 43 -14.85 -22.80 -10.36
CA LEU A 43 -14.13 -22.40 -9.15
C LEU A 43 -12.63 -22.73 -9.29
N THR A 44 -12.28 -23.86 -9.91
CA THR A 44 -10.90 -24.19 -10.26
C THR A 44 -10.23 -23.09 -11.12
N ASN A 45 -10.88 -22.61 -12.18
CA ASN A 45 -10.34 -21.52 -13.02
C ASN A 45 -10.18 -20.21 -12.22
N THR A 46 -11.13 -19.93 -11.33
CA THR A 46 -11.06 -18.78 -10.41
C THR A 46 -9.81 -18.82 -9.56
N CYS A 47 -9.53 -19.98 -8.96
CA CYS A 47 -8.38 -20.19 -8.10
C CYS A 47 -7.05 -20.20 -8.87
N ALA A 48 -7.02 -20.84 -10.04
CA ALA A 48 -5.86 -20.88 -10.93
C ALA A 48 -5.44 -19.49 -11.44
N SER A 49 -6.35 -18.50 -11.46
CA SER A 49 -6.01 -17.12 -11.82
C SER A 49 -4.94 -16.47 -10.92
N GLY A 50 -4.78 -17.00 -9.70
CA GLY A 50 -3.86 -16.47 -8.68
C GLY A 50 -4.21 -15.06 -8.22
N LYS A 51 -5.42 -14.55 -8.49
CA LYS A 51 -5.81 -13.16 -8.17
C LYS A 51 -6.35 -12.99 -6.75
N TYR A 52 -6.98 -14.02 -6.21
CA TYR A 52 -7.76 -13.94 -4.98
C TYR A 52 -7.10 -14.74 -3.85
N LYS A 53 -7.22 -14.25 -2.62
CA LYS A 53 -6.75 -14.92 -1.40
C LYS A 53 -7.89 -15.50 -0.57
N ILE A 54 -9.10 -14.95 -0.75
CA ILE A 54 -10.34 -15.47 -0.17
C ILE A 54 -11.40 -15.51 -1.26
N ILE A 55 -12.17 -16.58 -1.33
CA ILE A 55 -13.31 -16.72 -2.22
C ILE A 55 -14.55 -17.03 -1.37
N ASN A 56 -15.58 -16.21 -1.51
CA ASN A 56 -16.88 -16.42 -0.91
C ASN A 56 -17.77 -17.15 -1.93
N ILE A 57 -18.16 -18.38 -1.64
CA ILE A 57 -19.12 -19.13 -2.45
C ILE A 57 -20.51 -18.60 -2.11
N ALA A 58 -21.13 -17.92 -3.06
CA ALA A 58 -22.41 -17.24 -2.94
C ALA A 58 -23.50 -18.03 -3.66
N PHE A 59 -24.69 -18.26 -3.08
CA PHE A 59 -25.15 -17.94 -1.71
C PHE A 59 -25.86 -19.12 -1.05
N LEU A 60 -25.89 -19.14 0.29
CA LEU A 60 -26.81 -19.96 1.09
C LEU A 60 -28.04 -19.12 1.49
N SER A 61 -29.17 -19.37 0.83
CA SER A 61 -30.49 -18.78 1.08
C SER A 61 -31.56 -19.68 0.42
N PRO A 62 -32.72 -19.95 1.04
CA PRO A 62 -33.24 -19.42 2.31
C PRO A 62 -32.59 -20.04 3.57
N PHE A 63 -32.86 -19.51 4.77
CA PHE A 63 -32.58 -20.17 6.07
C PHE A 63 -33.36 -19.56 7.24
N GLY A 64 -33.50 -20.32 8.35
CA GLY A 64 -34.15 -19.91 9.61
C GLY A 64 -35.68 -19.90 9.51
N GLY A 65 -36.42 -19.88 10.63
CA GLY A 65 -37.89 -20.02 10.63
C GLY A 65 -38.38 -21.25 9.83
N ASP A 66 -37.93 -22.44 10.23
CA ASP A 66 -38.19 -23.76 9.62
C ASP A 66 -37.80 -23.96 8.15
N ARG A 67 -37.27 -22.93 7.47
CA ARG A 67 -36.79 -23.05 6.09
C ARG A 67 -35.50 -23.88 6.03
N LYS A 68 -35.49 -24.87 5.14
CA LYS A 68 -34.31 -25.70 4.86
C LYS A 68 -33.23 -24.87 4.15
N PRO A 69 -31.99 -24.81 4.67
CA PRO A 69 -30.92 -24.10 3.99
C PRO A 69 -30.61 -24.69 2.62
N GLN A 70 -30.48 -23.82 1.61
CA GLN A 70 -30.19 -24.22 0.24
C GLN A 70 -29.10 -23.33 -0.36
N ILE A 71 -28.19 -23.96 -1.11
CA ILE A 71 -27.19 -23.25 -1.90
C ILE A 71 -27.78 -22.91 -3.27
N ASN A 72 -27.54 -21.69 -3.73
CA ASN A 72 -27.75 -21.28 -5.12
C ASN A 72 -26.44 -20.75 -5.71
N LEU A 73 -25.86 -21.47 -6.67
CA LEU A 73 -24.64 -21.07 -7.37
C LEU A 73 -24.91 -20.68 -8.83
N ALA A 74 -26.02 -19.99 -9.11
CA ALA A 74 -26.32 -19.41 -10.42
C ALA A 74 -26.15 -20.36 -11.63
N GLY A 75 -26.55 -21.63 -11.47
CA GLY A 75 -26.47 -22.66 -12.51
C GLY A 75 -25.15 -23.43 -12.58
N HIS A 76 -24.15 -23.11 -11.76
CA HIS A 76 -22.88 -23.88 -11.68
C HIS A 76 -23.08 -25.30 -11.14
N CYS A 77 -24.16 -25.56 -10.43
CA CYS A 77 -24.60 -26.89 -10.04
C CYS A 77 -26.08 -26.88 -9.66
N ASN A 78 -26.70 -28.05 -9.63
CA ASN A 78 -28.05 -28.21 -9.11
C ASN A 78 -28.00 -28.89 -7.73
N PRO A 79 -28.43 -28.21 -6.65
CA PRO A 79 -28.47 -28.79 -5.31
C PRO A 79 -29.54 -29.88 -5.17
N ALA A 80 -30.62 -29.82 -5.96
CA ALA A 80 -31.73 -30.78 -5.90
C ALA A 80 -31.35 -32.17 -6.43
N SER A 81 -30.37 -32.26 -7.34
CA SER A 81 -29.89 -33.52 -7.92
C SER A 81 -28.58 -34.01 -7.30
N ASN A 82 -28.16 -33.48 -6.13
CA ASN A 82 -26.83 -33.69 -5.54
C ASN A 82 -25.65 -33.27 -6.47
N GLY A 83 -25.92 -32.51 -7.54
CA GLY A 83 -24.92 -32.12 -8.53
C GLY A 83 -23.84 -31.18 -8.00
N CYS A 84 -24.06 -30.54 -6.85
CA CYS A 84 -23.09 -29.64 -6.21
C CYS A 84 -21.94 -30.36 -5.50
N LYS A 85 -22.03 -31.69 -5.29
CA LYS A 85 -20.93 -32.48 -4.69
C LYS A 85 -19.63 -32.40 -5.49
N ARG A 86 -19.71 -32.20 -6.81
CA ARG A 86 -18.53 -32.05 -7.70
C ARG A 86 -17.63 -30.87 -7.33
N ILE A 87 -18.21 -29.83 -6.72
CA ILE A 87 -17.48 -28.62 -6.29
C ILE A 87 -16.49 -28.93 -5.16
N SER A 88 -16.65 -30.06 -4.46
CA SER A 88 -15.72 -30.52 -3.43
C SER A 88 -14.27 -30.57 -3.93
N GLN A 89 -14.05 -31.03 -5.15
CA GLN A 89 -12.72 -31.11 -5.77
C GLN A 89 -12.15 -29.71 -6.03
N ASP A 90 -12.96 -28.79 -6.57
CA ASP A 90 -12.57 -27.40 -6.80
C ASP A 90 -12.20 -26.69 -5.49
N ILE A 91 -12.97 -26.91 -4.42
CA ILE A 91 -12.66 -26.34 -3.09
C ILE A 91 -11.30 -26.81 -2.60
N ARG A 92 -11.03 -28.12 -2.65
CA ARG A 92 -9.72 -28.67 -2.25
C ARG A 92 -8.59 -28.12 -3.10
N TYR A 93 -8.81 -28.00 -4.42
CA TYR A 93 -7.84 -27.37 -5.31
C TYR A 93 -7.50 -25.95 -4.86
N CYS A 94 -8.50 -25.11 -4.59
CA CYS A 94 -8.28 -23.74 -4.08
C CYS A 94 -7.54 -23.72 -2.75
N GLN A 95 -7.93 -24.57 -1.80
CA GLN A 95 -7.31 -24.67 -0.48
C GLN A 95 -5.85 -25.11 -0.55
N ASN A 96 -5.52 -26.05 -1.45
CA ASN A 96 -4.15 -26.49 -1.71
C ASN A 96 -3.28 -25.38 -2.31
N GLN A 97 -3.88 -24.40 -2.99
CA GLN A 97 -3.21 -23.18 -3.46
C GLN A 97 -3.09 -22.09 -2.37
N GLY A 98 -3.49 -22.41 -1.12
CA GLY A 98 -3.48 -21.47 0.01
C GLY A 98 -4.60 -20.42 -0.03
N ILE A 99 -5.62 -20.60 -0.88
CA ILE A 99 -6.79 -19.71 -0.97
C ILE A 99 -7.82 -20.16 0.07
N LYS A 100 -8.35 -19.22 0.85
CA LYS A 100 -9.43 -19.53 1.80
C LYS A 100 -10.78 -19.54 1.09
N VAL A 101 -11.57 -20.58 1.31
CA VAL A 101 -12.90 -20.72 0.69
C VAL A 101 -13.96 -20.66 1.79
N LEU A 102 -14.82 -19.64 1.73
CA LEU A 102 -15.89 -19.39 2.70
C LEU A 102 -17.25 -19.62 2.04
N LEU A 103 -18.26 -20.02 2.81
CA LEU A 103 -19.66 -19.99 2.38
C LEU A 103 -20.28 -18.64 2.73
N SER A 104 -20.91 -17.97 1.76
CA SER A 104 -21.66 -16.75 2.03
C SER A 104 -23.12 -17.06 2.38
N LEU A 105 -23.57 -16.52 3.52
CA LEU A 105 -24.95 -16.56 3.95
C LEU A 105 -25.69 -15.29 3.51
N GLY A 106 -26.89 -15.46 2.95
CA GLY A 106 -27.80 -14.35 2.69
C GLY A 106 -27.86 -13.93 1.23
N GLY A 107 -27.51 -12.68 0.95
CA GLY A 107 -27.73 -11.98 -0.32
C GLY A 107 -29.00 -11.13 -0.34
N GLY A 108 -29.25 -10.43 -1.45
CA GLY A 108 -30.36 -9.47 -1.61
C GLY A 108 -31.79 -10.03 -1.60
N THR A 109 -31.98 -11.29 -1.16
CA THR A 109 -33.29 -11.94 -1.04
C THR A 109 -33.86 -11.77 0.38
N ASN A 110 -35.16 -11.52 0.54
CA ASN A 110 -35.80 -11.44 1.86
C ASN A 110 -36.20 -12.82 2.44
N THR A 111 -35.55 -13.89 1.99
CA THR A 111 -35.96 -15.28 2.25
C THR A 111 -35.22 -15.93 3.42
N TYR A 112 -34.58 -15.14 4.28
CA TYR A 112 -33.90 -15.61 5.48
C TYR A 112 -34.14 -14.70 6.68
N SER A 113 -34.18 -15.28 7.89
CA SER A 113 -34.27 -14.54 9.15
C SER A 113 -33.97 -15.46 10.33
N LEU A 114 -33.45 -14.90 11.42
CA LEU A 114 -33.25 -15.61 12.69
C LEU A 114 -34.18 -15.02 13.75
N SER A 115 -35.29 -15.70 14.03
CA SER A 115 -36.33 -15.20 14.93
C SER A 115 -35.96 -15.38 16.40
N SER A 116 -35.17 -16.41 16.71
CA SER A 116 -34.80 -16.79 18.08
C SER A 116 -33.30 -17.12 18.21
N PRO A 117 -32.74 -17.11 19.43
CA PRO A 117 -31.41 -17.68 19.67
C PRO A 117 -31.34 -19.17 19.31
N ALA A 118 -32.46 -19.91 19.41
CA ALA A 118 -32.51 -21.30 18.99
C ALA A 118 -32.32 -21.43 17.47
N ASP A 119 -32.88 -20.54 16.67
CA ASP A 119 -32.68 -20.51 15.21
C ASP A 119 -31.20 -20.31 14.87
N ALA A 120 -30.56 -19.35 15.55
CA ALA A 120 -29.14 -19.08 15.39
C ALA A 120 -28.29 -20.30 15.76
N ARG A 121 -28.67 -21.02 16.83
CA ARG A 121 -28.03 -22.27 17.22
C ARG A 121 -28.22 -23.37 16.17
N ASN A 122 -29.46 -23.64 15.79
CA ASN A 122 -29.79 -24.67 14.80
C ASN A 122 -29.07 -24.42 13.48
N LEU A 123 -29.00 -23.17 13.03
CA LEU A 123 -28.23 -22.81 11.84
C LEU A 123 -26.72 -23.01 12.04
N ALA A 124 -26.15 -22.63 13.18
CA ALA A 124 -24.73 -22.87 13.46
C ALA A 124 -24.37 -24.37 13.44
N ASP A 125 -25.19 -25.22 14.05
CA ASP A 125 -25.00 -26.67 14.05
C ASP A 125 -25.15 -27.25 12.63
N TYR A 126 -26.14 -26.75 11.88
CA TYR A 126 -26.31 -27.10 10.47
C TYR A 126 -25.07 -26.75 9.63
N LEU A 127 -24.55 -25.52 9.76
CA LEU A 127 -23.36 -25.07 9.04
C LEU A 127 -22.13 -25.90 9.42
N TRP A 128 -21.97 -26.18 10.71
CA TRP A 128 -20.88 -27.02 11.21
C TRP A 128 -20.89 -28.41 10.58
N ASN A 129 -22.04 -29.08 10.61
CA ASN A 129 -22.17 -30.47 10.17
C ASN A 129 -22.19 -30.65 8.64
N ASN A 130 -22.67 -29.65 7.90
CA ASN A 130 -22.86 -29.79 6.44
C ASN A 130 -21.75 -29.12 5.60
N PHE A 131 -21.01 -28.15 6.16
CA PHE A 131 -20.01 -27.37 5.41
C PHE A 131 -18.65 -27.23 6.10
N LEU A 132 -18.61 -27.31 7.43
CA LEU A 132 -17.36 -27.19 8.20
C LEU A 132 -16.92 -28.57 8.71
N GLY A 133 -16.32 -28.62 9.89
CA GLY A 133 -15.65 -29.81 10.44
C GLY A 133 -16.57 -30.84 11.12
N GLY A 134 -17.89 -30.62 11.12
CA GLY A 134 -18.84 -31.62 11.60
C GLY A 134 -19.16 -32.68 10.55
N SER A 135 -20.02 -33.63 10.91
CA SER A 135 -20.42 -34.75 10.05
C SER A 135 -21.92 -34.73 9.78
N SER A 136 -22.31 -35.02 8.54
CA SER A 136 -23.70 -35.12 8.08
C SER A 136 -23.77 -36.07 6.89
N ASN A 137 -24.84 -36.85 6.81
CA ASN A 137 -25.11 -37.70 5.64
C ASN A 137 -25.51 -36.88 4.39
N SER A 138 -25.79 -35.59 4.56
CA SER A 138 -26.33 -34.70 3.53
C SER A 138 -25.45 -33.45 3.35
N ARG A 139 -24.19 -33.62 2.94
CA ARG A 139 -23.28 -32.49 2.65
C ARG A 139 -23.47 -31.95 1.22
N PRO A 140 -23.96 -30.72 1.03
CA PRO A 140 -24.32 -30.21 -0.31
C PRO A 140 -23.12 -29.99 -1.23
N LEU A 141 -21.95 -29.67 -0.67
CA LEU A 141 -20.69 -29.48 -1.40
C LEU A 141 -19.77 -30.72 -1.27
N GLY A 142 -20.34 -31.90 -1.03
CA GLY A 142 -19.59 -33.12 -0.82
C GLY A 142 -18.81 -33.13 0.49
N ASP A 143 -17.73 -33.89 0.52
CA ASP A 143 -16.84 -34.06 1.67
C ASP A 143 -15.88 -32.88 1.91
N ALA A 144 -15.98 -31.80 1.15
CA ALA A 144 -15.12 -30.63 1.35
C ALA A 144 -15.45 -29.91 2.67
N VAL A 145 -14.40 -29.49 3.38
CA VAL A 145 -14.48 -28.72 4.62
C VAL A 145 -14.06 -27.28 4.33
N LEU A 146 -15.01 -26.36 4.36
CA LEU A 146 -14.76 -24.94 4.12
C LEU A 146 -13.89 -24.31 5.22
N ASP A 147 -13.24 -23.20 4.90
CA ASP A 147 -12.42 -22.46 5.86
C ASP A 147 -13.28 -21.58 6.78
N GLY A 148 -14.46 -21.16 6.35
CA GLY A 148 -15.25 -20.25 7.15
C GLY A 148 -16.60 -19.87 6.56
N ILE A 149 -17.21 -18.86 7.18
CA ILE A 149 -18.53 -18.34 6.87
C ILE A 149 -18.44 -16.82 6.66
N ASP A 150 -19.00 -16.35 5.56
CA ASP A 150 -19.19 -14.95 5.25
C ASP A 150 -20.66 -14.54 5.49
N PHE A 151 -20.85 -13.39 6.11
CA PHE A 151 -22.17 -12.84 6.46
C PHE A 151 -22.51 -11.71 5.51
N ASP A 152 -23.29 -12.03 4.49
CA ASP A 152 -23.86 -11.08 3.55
C ASP A 152 -25.35 -10.86 3.86
N ILE A 153 -25.59 -10.28 5.04
CA ILE A 153 -26.92 -10.12 5.62
C ILE A 153 -27.47 -8.76 5.21
N GLU A 154 -28.29 -8.77 4.16
CA GLU A 154 -28.96 -7.61 3.57
C GLU A 154 -30.40 -7.42 4.10
N GLY A 155 -31.00 -8.48 4.64
CA GLY A 155 -32.36 -8.50 5.20
C GLY A 155 -32.51 -9.44 6.40
N GLY A 156 -33.75 -9.69 6.82
CA GLY A 156 -34.08 -10.58 7.95
C GLY A 156 -33.85 -9.92 9.32
N GLY A 157 -34.92 -9.59 10.03
CA GLY A 157 -34.87 -8.86 11.30
C GLY A 157 -34.00 -9.50 12.39
N GLY A 158 -33.50 -8.66 13.32
CA GLY A 158 -32.86 -9.07 14.58
C GLY A 158 -31.33 -9.16 14.55
N ALA A 159 -30.63 -8.01 14.52
CA ALA A 159 -29.16 -7.93 14.58
C ALA A 159 -28.53 -8.73 15.75
N SER A 160 -29.25 -8.88 16.86
CA SER A 160 -28.79 -9.64 18.03
C SER A 160 -28.65 -11.15 17.80
N LYS A 161 -29.37 -11.73 16.82
CA LYS A 161 -29.35 -13.19 16.58
C LYS A 161 -28.23 -13.61 15.63
N TYR A 162 -27.85 -12.75 14.69
CA TYR A 162 -26.66 -12.97 13.85
C TYR A 162 -25.36 -12.85 14.65
N ALA A 163 -25.34 -11.98 15.68
CA ALA A 163 -24.23 -11.92 16.63
C ALA A 163 -24.07 -13.26 17.40
N GLU A 164 -25.18 -13.86 17.83
CA GLU A 164 -25.18 -15.18 18.48
C GLU A 164 -24.71 -16.29 17.53
N LEU A 165 -25.16 -16.26 16.26
CA LEU A 165 -24.68 -17.18 15.22
C LEU A 165 -23.15 -17.06 15.05
N ALA A 166 -22.62 -15.84 14.91
CA ALA A 166 -21.19 -15.59 14.77
C ALA A 166 -20.41 -16.07 16.00
N ARG A 167 -20.90 -15.80 17.22
CA ARG A 167 -20.29 -16.27 18.46
C ARG A 167 -20.18 -17.79 18.50
N ARG A 168 -21.26 -18.49 18.14
CA ARG A 168 -21.31 -19.95 18.16
C ARG A 168 -20.45 -20.59 17.07
N LEU A 169 -20.41 -20.00 15.87
CA LEU A 169 -19.48 -20.44 14.82
C LEU A 169 -18.02 -20.26 15.24
N SER A 170 -17.70 -19.17 15.94
CA SER A 170 -16.37 -18.94 16.51
C SER A 170 -16.00 -20.01 17.55
N ASP A 171 -16.95 -20.43 18.40
CA ASP A 171 -16.72 -21.48 19.40
C ASP A 171 -16.32 -22.83 18.79
N TYR A 172 -16.76 -23.17 17.57
CA TYR A 172 -16.30 -24.39 16.91
C TYR A 172 -14.81 -24.36 16.56
N SER A 173 -14.18 -23.19 16.46
CA SER A 173 -12.72 -23.08 16.29
C SER A 173 -11.95 -23.72 17.44
N LYS A 174 -12.58 -23.88 18.62
CA LYS A 174 -11.98 -24.60 19.76
C LYS A 174 -11.93 -26.11 19.56
N ARG A 175 -12.68 -26.65 18.59
CA ARG A 175 -12.82 -28.09 18.33
C ARG A 175 -11.90 -28.61 17.21
N GLY A 176 -10.97 -27.79 16.72
CA GLY A 176 -10.02 -28.20 15.68
C GLY A 176 -9.63 -27.05 14.75
N LYS A 177 -9.97 -27.16 13.46
CA LYS A 177 -9.62 -26.15 12.44
C LYS A 177 -10.33 -24.82 12.77
N LYS A 178 -9.55 -23.73 12.77
CA LYS A 178 -10.06 -22.37 12.92
C LYS A 178 -11.13 -22.07 11.87
N VAL A 179 -12.29 -21.60 12.33
CA VAL A 179 -13.39 -21.13 11.47
C VAL A 179 -13.22 -19.63 11.24
N TYR A 180 -13.00 -19.22 9.99
CA TYR A 180 -12.93 -17.81 9.63
C TYR A 180 -14.34 -17.21 9.55
N LEU A 181 -14.52 -16.02 10.12
CA LEU A 181 -15.78 -15.28 10.00
C LEU A 181 -15.50 -13.98 9.25
N ALA A 182 -16.24 -13.75 8.18
CA ALA A 182 -16.21 -12.52 7.38
C ALA A 182 -17.62 -11.90 7.34
N ALA A 183 -17.72 -10.61 7.05
CA ALA A 183 -19.01 -9.95 6.88
C ALA A 183 -18.90 -8.84 5.84
N ALA A 184 -19.97 -8.67 5.05
CA ALA A 184 -20.13 -7.61 4.07
C ALA A 184 -21.25 -6.64 4.52
N PRO A 185 -21.00 -5.78 5.53
CA PRO A 185 -22.03 -4.88 6.01
C PRO A 185 -22.43 -3.87 4.92
N GLN A 186 -23.73 -3.74 4.66
CA GLN A 186 -24.23 -2.66 3.80
C GLN A 186 -23.82 -1.30 4.37
N CYS A 187 -23.31 -0.44 3.49
CA CYS A 187 -23.00 0.94 3.86
C CYS A 187 -24.29 1.78 3.82
N PRO A 188 -24.75 2.37 4.94
CA PRO A 188 -25.99 3.16 4.98
C PRO A 188 -25.90 4.52 4.24
N PHE A 189 -24.79 4.80 3.56
CA PHE A 189 -24.44 6.15 3.06
C PHE A 189 -25.30 6.63 1.88
N LEU A 190 -26.15 5.76 1.32
CA LEU A 190 -27.01 6.07 0.17
C LEU A 190 -28.28 6.86 0.51
N ILE A 191 -28.63 7.05 1.79
CA ILE A 191 -29.78 7.88 2.18
C ILE A 191 -29.46 9.39 2.05
N PHE A 192 -28.19 9.80 2.01
CA PHE A 192 -27.82 11.21 1.81
C PHE A 192 -27.89 11.66 0.33
N LEU A 193 -27.92 10.73 -0.63
CA LEU A 193 -28.05 11.04 -2.06
C LEU A 193 -29.50 11.27 -2.49
N SER A 194 -30.50 10.81 -1.71
CA SER A 194 -31.90 11.16 -1.98
C SER A 194 -32.20 12.64 -1.69
N MET A 195 -31.50 13.26 -0.74
CA MET A 195 -31.56 14.71 -0.51
C MET A 195 -30.79 15.51 -1.56
N LEU A 196 -29.73 14.96 -2.17
CA LEU A 196 -29.00 15.64 -3.24
C LEU A 196 -29.76 15.67 -4.58
N ARG A 197 -30.74 14.77 -4.78
CA ARG A 197 -31.68 14.85 -5.91
C ARG A 197 -32.55 16.12 -5.86
N TYR A 198 -32.86 16.63 -4.68
CA TYR A 198 -33.62 17.88 -4.53
C TYR A 198 -32.78 19.13 -4.81
N LEU A 199 -31.45 19.07 -4.66
CA LEU A 199 -30.54 20.18 -4.98
C LEU A 199 -30.08 20.20 -6.44
N LEU A 200 -30.04 19.06 -7.12
CA LEU A 200 -29.79 19.00 -8.58
C LEU A 200 -31.06 19.27 -9.42
N GLY A 201 -32.24 19.31 -8.82
CA GLY A 201 -33.50 19.68 -9.49
C GLY A 201 -33.56 21.12 -9.98
N CYS A 202 -32.67 22.01 -9.52
CA CYS A 202 -32.61 23.40 -9.98
C CYS A 202 -31.75 23.64 -11.23
N LEU A 203 -31.07 22.61 -11.77
CA LEU A 203 -30.26 22.72 -12.99
C LEU A 203 -30.90 22.05 -14.22
N ILE A 204 -32.13 21.54 -14.10
CA ILE A 204 -32.92 20.96 -15.20
C ILE A 204 -33.94 22.00 -15.72
N MET A 205 -33.49 23.26 -15.88
CA MET A 205 -34.28 24.33 -16.53
C MET A 205 -33.65 24.81 -17.84
N PHE A 206 -32.55 24.21 -18.29
CA PHE A 206 -32.01 24.41 -19.63
C PHE A 206 -31.84 23.05 -20.30
N GLY A 207 -32.83 22.69 -21.09
CA GLY A 207 -32.92 21.40 -21.75
C GLY A 207 -31.82 21.19 -22.79
N PHE A 208 -31.19 20.02 -22.74
CA PHE A 208 -30.67 19.33 -23.92
C PHE A 208 -30.74 17.82 -23.67
N SER A 209 -31.48 17.14 -24.54
CA SER A 209 -31.62 15.69 -24.60
C SER A 209 -30.35 15.05 -25.16
N PHE A 210 -29.72 14.09 -24.46
CA PHE A 210 -28.97 13.02 -25.12
C PHE A 210 -28.99 11.72 -24.30
N ILE A 211 -29.48 10.68 -24.98
CA ILE A 211 -29.45 9.26 -24.63
C ILE A 211 -28.02 8.72 -24.86
N THR A 212 -27.66 7.65 -24.13
CA THR A 212 -26.51 6.73 -24.36
C THR A 212 -25.09 7.30 -24.35
N THR A 213 -24.41 7.18 -23.21
CA THR A 213 -23.02 6.67 -23.02
C THR A 213 -22.56 6.97 -21.59
N LEU A 214 -23.05 6.20 -20.61
CA LEU A 214 -22.45 6.21 -19.27
C LEU A 214 -21.10 5.47 -19.33
N ASN A 215 -20.07 6.25 -19.61
CA ASN A 215 -18.70 5.82 -19.84
C ASN A 215 -18.13 5.08 -18.60
N VAL A 216 -17.49 3.93 -18.85
CA VAL A 216 -16.89 2.97 -17.90
C VAL A 216 -15.72 3.57 -17.07
N ARG A 217 -15.47 4.88 -17.15
CA ARG A 217 -14.27 5.55 -16.61
C ARG A 217 -14.41 6.12 -15.20
N THR A 218 -15.60 6.16 -14.60
CA THR A 218 -15.81 6.81 -13.28
C THR A 218 -15.90 5.83 -12.10
N ASN A 219 -16.15 4.54 -12.34
CA ASN A 219 -16.50 3.58 -11.28
C ASN A 219 -15.32 2.92 -10.53
N LEU A 220 -14.07 3.14 -10.96
CA LEU A 220 -12.87 2.68 -10.20
C LEU A 220 -12.52 3.62 -9.02
N ALA A 221 -13.28 4.71 -8.81
CA ALA A 221 -12.98 5.74 -7.81
C ALA A 221 -13.50 5.43 -6.39
N ILE A 222 -14.35 4.43 -6.19
CA ILE A 222 -14.96 4.14 -4.87
C ILE A 222 -14.04 3.30 -3.97
N LEU A 223 -13.12 2.52 -4.55
CA LEU A 223 -12.43 1.44 -3.83
C LEU A 223 -11.19 1.84 -3.03
N ILE A 224 -10.73 3.09 -3.13
CA ILE A 224 -9.50 3.49 -2.44
C ILE A 224 -9.80 4.54 -1.32
N SER A 225 -10.98 5.16 -1.27
CA SER A 225 -11.30 6.27 -0.34
C SER A 225 -12.53 6.09 0.55
N LEU A 226 -12.99 4.86 0.80
CA LEU A 226 -14.11 4.67 1.72
C LEU A 226 -13.65 4.79 3.20
N ARG A 227 -13.76 6.01 3.76
CA ARG A 227 -13.95 6.19 5.21
C ARG A 227 -15.38 5.78 5.55
N ILE A 228 -15.63 4.50 5.81
CA ILE A 228 -16.92 4.10 6.35
C ILE A 228 -16.88 4.38 7.86
N ARG A 229 -17.78 5.25 8.33
CA ARG A 229 -18.04 5.48 9.75
C ARG A 229 -19.28 4.69 10.13
N GLY A 230 -19.24 3.99 11.25
CA GLY A 230 -20.44 3.38 11.82
C GLY A 230 -21.40 4.45 12.36
N LYS A 231 -22.65 4.07 12.66
CA LYS A 231 -23.69 4.95 13.25
C LYS A 231 -23.23 5.74 14.50
N ASN A 232 -22.21 5.25 15.21
CA ASN A 232 -21.71 5.83 16.45
C ASN A 232 -20.35 6.56 16.30
N GLY A 233 -19.97 6.95 15.08
CA GLY A 233 -18.72 7.70 14.86
C GLY A 233 -17.42 6.87 14.98
N GLN A 234 -17.51 5.57 15.24
CA GLN A 234 -16.34 4.67 15.21
C GLN A 234 -15.72 4.63 13.80
N ARG A 235 -14.38 4.75 13.76
CA ARG A 235 -13.57 4.58 12.54
C ARG A 235 -13.50 3.09 12.20
N LEU A 236 -14.19 2.66 11.16
CA LEU A 236 -14.20 1.25 10.76
C LEU A 236 -13.02 0.88 9.84
N TYR A 237 -12.43 1.83 9.09
CA TYR A 237 -11.41 1.52 8.06
C TYR A 237 -10.32 2.59 7.87
N GLN A 238 -9.08 2.16 7.61
CA GLN A 238 -7.93 2.97 7.18
C GLN A 238 -6.92 2.09 6.40
N LEU A 239 -6.57 2.45 5.15
CA LEU A 239 -5.47 1.82 4.41
C LEU A 239 -4.15 2.00 5.20
N GLY A 240 -3.37 0.91 5.34
CA GLY A 240 -2.12 0.90 6.11
C GLY A 240 -2.26 0.59 7.61
N SER A 241 -3.48 0.28 8.08
CA SER A 241 -3.69 -0.30 9.41
C SER A 241 -3.26 -1.77 9.42
N SER A 242 -2.69 -2.25 10.54
CA SER A 242 -2.46 -3.69 10.76
C SER A 242 -3.76 -4.52 10.74
N LYS A 243 -4.92 -3.86 10.83
CA LYS A 243 -6.26 -4.46 10.70
C LYS A 243 -6.79 -4.46 9.26
N TYR A 244 -6.11 -3.84 8.30
CA TYR A 244 -6.54 -3.80 6.90
C TYR A 244 -6.17 -5.10 6.20
N GLY A 245 -7.17 -5.92 5.91
CA GLY A 245 -7.00 -7.24 5.28
C GLY A 245 -6.97 -7.21 3.75
N GLY A 246 -7.48 -6.15 3.09
CA GLY A 246 -7.49 -5.99 1.63
C GLY A 246 -8.82 -5.51 1.04
N VAL A 247 -9.11 -5.88 -0.21
CA VAL A 247 -10.29 -5.42 -0.98
C VAL A 247 -11.19 -6.59 -1.33
N MET A 248 -12.49 -6.46 -1.11
CA MET A 248 -13.49 -7.43 -1.57
C MET A 248 -14.19 -6.94 -2.84
N LEU A 249 -14.28 -7.83 -3.84
CA LEU A 249 -14.96 -7.62 -5.10
C LEU A 249 -16.27 -8.40 -5.09
N TRP A 250 -17.37 -7.68 -5.31
CA TRP A 250 -18.70 -8.24 -5.17
C TRP A 250 -19.02 -9.35 -6.17
N ASN A 251 -18.49 -9.32 -7.40
CA ASN A 251 -18.94 -10.23 -8.45
C ASN A 251 -17.78 -10.59 -9.40
N LYS A 252 -17.47 -11.89 -9.50
CA LYS A 252 -16.36 -12.38 -10.34
C LYS A 252 -16.64 -12.19 -11.83
N TYR A 253 -17.83 -12.50 -12.34
CA TYR A 253 -18.17 -12.28 -13.75
C TYR A 253 -17.88 -10.84 -14.22
N ASN A 254 -18.28 -9.85 -13.43
CA ASN A 254 -18.00 -8.45 -13.69
C ASN A 254 -16.53 -8.12 -13.55
N ASP A 255 -15.81 -8.78 -12.64
CA ASP A 255 -14.37 -8.65 -12.52
C ASP A 255 -13.62 -9.23 -13.74
N ASP A 256 -14.06 -10.37 -14.29
CA ASP A 256 -13.49 -10.95 -15.52
C ASP A 256 -13.63 -9.99 -16.70
N LYS A 257 -14.81 -9.36 -16.84
CA LYS A 257 -15.06 -8.38 -17.91
C LYS A 257 -14.26 -7.09 -17.75
N ASN A 258 -14.16 -6.59 -16.53
CA ASN A 258 -13.64 -5.24 -16.28
C ASN A 258 -12.16 -5.22 -15.84
N GLY A 259 -11.62 -6.37 -15.46
CA GLY A 259 -10.23 -6.59 -15.04
C GLY A 259 -9.84 -5.87 -13.76
N TYR A 260 -10.77 -5.68 -12.80
CA TYR A 260 -10.51 -4.93 -11.56
C TYR A 260 -9.42 -5.59 -10.72
N SER A 261 -9.53 -6.89 -10.46
CA SER A 261 -8.56 -7.69 -9.70
C SER A 261 -7.19 -7.70 -10.36
N SER A 262 -7.12 -7.82 -11.69
CA SER A 262 -5.85 -7.75 -12.43
C SER A 262 -5.19 -6.38 -12.24
N LYS A 263 -5.98 -5.29 -12.28
CA LYS A 263 -5.49 -3.93 -12.01
C LYS A 263 -5.01 -3.79 -10.57
N ILE A 264 -5.75 -4.30 -9.58
CA ILE A 264 -5.36 -4.25 -8.15
C ILE A 264 -4.10 -5.09 -7.90
N LYS A 265 -4.02 -6.31 -8.46
CA LYS A 265 -2.86 -7.19 -8.34
C LYS A 265 -1.60 -6.57 -8.97
N ALA A 266 -1.74 -5.93 -10.13
CA ALA A 266 -0.64 -5.19 -10.76
C ALA A 266 -0.16 -3.99 -9.92
N PHE A 267 -1.04 -3.35 -9.13
CA PHE A 267 -0.62 -2.35 -8.14
C PHE A 267 0.10 -2.97 -6.93
N GLN A 268 -0.36 -4.14 -6.46
CA GLN A 268 0.27 -4.84 -5.34
C GLN A 268 1.69 -5.35 -5.67
N SER A 269 1.95 -5.72 -6.92
CA SER A 269 3.28 -6.12 -7.39
C SER A 269 4.17 -4.94 -7.81
N LYS A 270 3.67 -3.70 -7.74
CA LYS A 270 4.38 -2.45 -8.12
C LYS A 270 4.21 -1.33 -7.08
N ALA A 271 4.00 -1.65 -5.81
CA ALA A 271 4.05 -0.61 -4.79
C ALA A 271 5.52 -0.21 -4.61
N GLY A 272 5.89 0.98 -5.09
CA GLY A 272 7.22 1.53 -4.88
C GLY A 272 7.63 1.68 -3.43
N GLY A 273 8.90 1.97 -3.23
CA GLY A 273 9.44 2.21 -1.90
C GLY A 273 8.93 3.51 -1.28
N ILE A 274 8.67 3.53 0.03
CA ILE A 274 8.45 4.77 0.76
C ILE A 274 9.79 5.32 1.20
N VAL A 275 10.02 6.61 0.96
CA VAL A 275 11.17 7.37 1.46
C VAL A 275 10.72 8.32 2.55
N VAL A 276 11.54 8.49 3.59
CA VAL A 276 11.21 9.38 4.71
C VAL A 276 12.44 10.16 5.16
N TYR A 277 12.23 11.40 5.58
CA TYR A 277 13.23 12.20 6.31
C TYR A 277 13.10 11.92 7.80
N TRP A 278 14.25 11.74 8.47
CA TRP A 278 14.35 11.49 9.91
C TRP A 278 15.45 12.36 10.50
N GLY A 279 15.24 12.91 11.69
CA GLY A 279 16.27 13.62 12.45
C GLY A 279 15.86 15.03 12.91
N GLN A 280 14.67 15.51 12.57
CA GLN A 280 14.24 16.90 12.85
C GLN A 280 13.25 17.04 14.00
N ASP A 281 12.84 15.95 14.65
CA ASP A 281 12.06 15.99 15.89
C ASP A 281 12.46 14.84 16.82
N GLY A 282 13.01 15.14 18.00
CA GLY A 282 13.43 14.11 18.96
C GLY A 282 12.32 13.15 19.41
N ARG A 283 11.04 13.50 19.17
CA ARG A 283 9.87 12.67 19.50
C ARG A 283 9.52 11.68 18.38
N GLU A 284 10.16 11.75 17.21
CA GLU A 284 9.87 10.87 16.08
C GLU A 284 10.42 9.44 16.25
N GLY A 285 11.10 9.18 17.37
CA GLY A 285 11.68 7.89 17.72
C GLY A 285 13.10 7.70 17.17
N THR A 286 13.78 6.65 17.63
CA THR A 286 15.15 6.35 17.19
C THR A 286 15.18 5.87 15.73
N LEU A 287 16.32 6.06 15.05
CA LEU A 287 16.53 5.55 13.69
C LEU A 287 16.29 4.02 13.60
N THR A 288 16.71 3.27 14.61
CA THR A 288 16.43 1.82 14.74
C THR A 288 14.94 1.51 14.71
N ASN A 289 14.12 2.24 15.49
CA ASN A 289 12.67 2.05 15.54
C ASN A 289 12.01 2.44 14.22
N THR A 290 12.49 3.51 13.57
CA THR A 290 12.02 3.93 12.24
C THR A 290 12.22 2.81 11.22
N CYS A 291 13.39 2.17 11.22
CA CYS A 291 13.69 1.05 10.33
C CYS A 291 12.89 -0.22 10.65
N ALA A 292 12.78 -0.58 11.93
CA ALA A 292 11.99 -1.73 12.39
C ALA A 292 10.49 -1.63 12.07
N SER A 293 9.99 -0.45 11.68
CA SER A 293 8.59 -0.28 11.26
C SER A 293 8.22 -1.05 9.99
N GLY A 294 9.22 -1.44 9.17
CA GLY A 294 9.01 -2.16 7.91
C GLY A 294 8.35 -1.33 6.79
N LYS A 295 8.24 0.00 6.96
CA LYS A 295 7.54 0.89 6.03
C LYS A 295 8.43 1.47 4.94
N TYR A 296 9.70 1.72 5.25
CA TYR A 296 10.57 2.57 4.46
C TYR A 296 11.62 1.78 3.68
N LYS A 297 11.93 2.20 2.47
CA LYS A 297 13.02 1.66 1.63
C LYS A 297 14.27 2.52 1.65
N ILE A 298 14.09 3.83 1.84
CA ILE A 298 15.17 4.79 1.98
C ILE A 298 14.85 5.74 3.14
N ILE A 299 15.84 6.07 3.95
CA ILE A 299 15.75 7.06 5.01
C ILE A 299 16.82 8.12 4.79
N ASN A 300 16.40 9.38 4.73
CA ASN A 300 17.28 10.54 4.66
C ASN A 300 17.49 11.08 6.08
N ILE A 301 18.73 11.00 6.57
CA ILE A 301 19.13 11.63 7.82
C ILE A 301 19.23 13.14 7.57
N ALA A 302 18.30 13.88 8.14
CA ALA A 302 18.12 15.30 7.99
C ALA A 302 18.62 16.03 9.27
N PHE A 303 19.59 16.95 9.20
CA PHE A 303 20.30 17.45 8.02
C PHE A 303 21.76 17.80 8.33
N LEU A 304 22.63 17.78 7.30
CA LEU A 304 23.84 18.61 7.28
C LEU A 304 23.43 20.02 6.83
N SER A 305 23.09 20.88 7.78
CA SER A 305 22.41 22.16 7.54
C SER A 305 23.34 23.38 7.46
N SER A 306 24.64 23.21 7.68
CA SER A 306 25.63 24.28 7.51
C SER A 306 26.87 23.73 6.84
N PHE A 307 27.30 24.34 5.72
CA PHE A 307 28.52 24.00 4.99
C PHE A 307 28.91 25.07 3.95
N GLY A 308 30.16 24.99 3.50
CA GLY A 308 30.75 25.81 2.44
C GLY A 308 31.07 27.24 2.86
N GLY A 309 31.62 28.05 1.96
CA GLY A 309 32.14 29.39 2.28
C GLY A 309 33.22 29.36 3.38
N GLY A 310 34.05 28.30 3.41
CA GLY A 310 35.11 28.10 4.42
C GLY A 310 34.63 27.66 5.81
N ARG A 311 33.33 27.46 6.01
CA ARG A 311 32.76 27.05 7.30
C ARG A 311 32.96 25.56 7.55
N THR A 312 33.17 25.19 8.81
CA THR A 312 33.17 23.78 9.22
C THR A 312 31.75 23.21 9.07
N PRO A 313 31.55 22.09 8.34
CA PRO A 313 30.20 21.57 8.16
C PRO A 313 29.58 21.07 9.46
N GLN A 314 28.31 21.38 9.70
CA GLN A 314 27.59 21.01 10.91
C GLN A 314 26.31 20.24 10.61
N ILE A 315 26.15 19.12 11.32
CA ILE A 315 24.92 18.33 11.32
C ILE A 315 23.98 18.86 12.40
N ASN A 316 22.69 18.84 12.13
CA ASN A 316 21.64 19.15 13.08
C ASN A 316 20.64 17.98 13.10
N LEU A 317 20.53 17.29 14.23
CA LEU A 317 19.57 16.21 14.48
C LEU A 317 18.56 16.58 15.57
N ALA A 318 18.21 17.87 15.65
CA ALA A 318 17.27 18.43 16.62
C ALA A 318 17.52 17.90 18.05
N GLY A 319 16.51 17.25 18.64
CA GLY A 319 16.55 16.71 20.00
C GLY A 319 17.10 15.29 20.12
N HIS A 320 17.59 14.66 19.06
CA HIS A 320 18.04 13.26 19.11
C HIS A 320 19.41 13.10 19.78
N CYS A 321 20.35 14.01 19.48
CA CYS A 321 21.71 13.97 19.99
C CYS A 321 22.41 15.32 19.78
N ASN A 322 23.50 15.55 20.51
CA ASN A 322 24.35 16.73 20.32
C ASN A 322 25.65 16.35 19.59
N PRO A 323 25.92 16.87 18.38
CA PRO A 323 27.14 16.58 17.66
C PRO A 323 28.38 17.26 18.27
N ALA A 324 28.23 18.41 18.95
CA ALA A 324 29.35 19.14 19.55
C ALA A 324 30.02 18.36 20.69
N SER A 325 29.28 17.49 21.38
CA SER A 325 29.80 16.60 22.44
C SER A 325 30.15 15.19 21.94
N ASN A 326 30.23 14.97 20.62
CA ASN A 326 30.34 13.65 20.00
C ASN A 326 29.16 12.69 20.34
N GLY A 327 28.05 13.20 20.88
CA GLY A 327 26.91 12.40 21.30
C GLY A 327 26.16 11.72 20.16
N CYS A 328 26.32 12.19 18.92
CA CYS A 328 25.64 11.64 17.74
C CYS A 328 26.29 10.36 17.17
N LYS A 329 27.42 9.89 17.71
CA LYS A 329 28.01 8.61 17.29
C LYS A 329 27.11 7.41 17.53
N ILE A 330 26.15 7.52 18.45
CA ILE A 330 25.14 6.49 18.73
C ILE A 330 24.27 6.14 17.51
N ILE A 331 24.14 7.08 16.56
CA ILE A 331 23.34 6.89 15.34
C ILE A 331 23.92 5.80 14.43
N SER A 332 25.23 5.51 14.50
CA SER A 332 25.87 4.41 13.74
C SER A 332 25.20 3.05 13.95
N GLN A 333 24.70 2.77 15.16
CA GLN A 333 23.97 1.53 15.43
C GLN A 333 22.65 1.48 14.64
N GLY A 334 21.91 2.60 14.60
CA GLY A 334 20.69 2.73 13.82
C GLY A 334 20.97 2.53 12.33
N ILE A 335 22.01 3.18 11.79
CA ILE A 335 22.40 3.05 10.38
C ILE A 335 22.64 1.58 10.01
N ARG A 336 23.47 0.86 10.78
CA ARG A 336 23.73 -0.57 10.55
C ARG A 336 22.46 -1.42 10.65
N SER A 337 21.61 -1.15 11.64
CA SER A 337 20.34 -1.84 11.81
C SER A 337 19.39 -1.65 10.63
N CYS A 338 19.40 -0.47 9.99
CA CYS A 338 18.61 -0.20 8.79
C CYS A 338 19.18 -0.94 7.58
N GLN A 339 20.50 -0.84 7.38
CA GLN A 339 21.20 -1.47 6.26
C GLN A 339 21.09 -3.00 6.29
N SER A 340 21.13 -3.63 7.47
CA SER A 340 20.91 -5.08 7.60
C SER A 340 19.50 -5.53 7.22
N GLN A 341 18.53 -4.60 7.20
CA GLN A 341 17.16 -4.83 6.73
C GLN A 341 16.96 -4.47 5.25
N GLY A 342 18.05 -4.12 4.54
CA GLY A 342 18.01 -3.70 3.13
C GLY A 342 17.47 -2.28 2.92
N ILE A 343 17.39 -1.46 3.97
CA ILE A 343 16.99 -0.05 3.90
C ILE A 343 18.24 0.79 3.62
N LYS A 344 18.19 1.64 2.59
CA LYS A 344 19.27 2.59 2.31
C LYS A 344 19.17 3.79 3.25
N VAL A 345 20.31 4.24 3.76
CA VAL A 345 20.40 5.40 4.64
C VAL A 345 21.30 6.45 3.99
N LEU A 346 20.72 7.59 3.64
CA LEU A 346 21.42 8.72 3.01
C LEU A 346 21.58 9.86 4.02
N LEU A 347 22.62 10.68 3.85
CA LEU A 347 22.71 11.98 4.54
C LEU A 347 22.09 13.05 3.65
N SER A 348 21.14 13.82 4.19
CA SER A 348 20.58 14.96 3.48
C SER A 348 21.36 16.23 3.75
N LEU A 349 21.78 16.90 2.68
CA LEU A 349 22.39 18.22 2.70
C LEU A 349 21.30 19.29 2.60
N GLY A 350 21.46 20.37 3.35
CA GLY A 350 20.63 21.56 3.21
C GLY A 350 19.43 21.60 4.16
N GLY A 351 18.23 21.55 3.58
CA GLY A 351 16.94 21.84 4.24
C GLY A 351 16.60 23.34 4.24
N GLY A 352 15.49 23.71 4.86
CA GLY A 352 14.93 25.08 4.84
C GLY A 352 15.71 26.18 5.60
N THR A 353 17.02 26.02 5.84
CA THR A 353 17.89 27.03 6.47
C THR A 353 18.74 27.76 5.44
N ASN A 354 19.22 28.98 5.73
CA ASN A 354 20.08 29.75 4.82
C ASN A 354 21.58 29.65 5.15
N THR A 355 21.99 28.65 5.93
CA THR A 355 23.35 28.52 6.47
C THR A 355 24.27 27.66 5.62
N TYR A 356 23.96 27.42 4.35
CA TYR A 356 24.81 26.66 3.45
C TYR A 356 24.94 27.36 2.11
N SER A 357 26.12 27.24 1.50
CA SER A 357 26.35 27.72 0.14
C SER A 357 27.65 27.17 -0.43
N LEU A 358 27.74 27.08 -1.76
CA LEU A 358 28.97 26.72 -2.46
C LEU A 358 29.42 27.88 -3.34
N SER A 359 30.51 28.55 -2.96
CA SER A 359 30.97 29.77 -3.65
C SER A 359 31.79 29.49 -4.90
N SER A 360 32.43 28.32 -4.99
CA SER A 360 33.29 27.93 -6.12
C SER A 360 33.27 26.42 -6.37
N PRO A 361 33.77 25.95 -7.53
CA PRO A 361 34.01 24.53 -7.76
C PRO A 361 34.94 23.88 -6.73
N ASP A 362 35.92 24.62 -6.21
CA ASP A 362 36.82 24.09 -5.17
C ASP A 362 36.12 23.95 -3.83
N ASP A 363 35.21 24.87 -3.47
CA ASP A 363 34.36 24.74 -2.28
C ASP A 363 33.47 23.48 -2.38
N ALA A 364 32.95 23.19 -3.58
CA ALA A 364 32.21 21.96 -3.86
C ALA A 364 33.07 20.69 -3.71
N ARG A 365 34.31 20.70 -4.21
CA ARG A 365 35.25 19.57 -4.06
C ARG A 365 35.65 19.36 -2.60
N ASN A 366 35.92 20.44 -1.87
CA ASN A 366 36.25 20.40 -0.45
C ASN A 366 35.11 19.79 0.36
N LEU A 367 33.85 20.17 0.06
CA LEU A 367 32.69 19.54 0.68
C LEU A 367 32.56 18.06 0.30
N ALA A 368 32.76 17.69 -0.96
CA ALA A 368 32.71 16.30 -1.39
C ALA A 368 33.72 15.42 -0.65
N ASP A 369 34.96 15.92 -0.50
CA ASP A 369 36.04 15.22 0.19
C ASP A 369 35.76 15.14 1.70
N TYR A 370 35.17 16.18 2.29
CA TYR A 370 34.67 16.14 3.67
C TYR A 370 33.58 15.06 3.86
N LEU A 371 32.59 15.01 2.98
CA LEU A 371 31.50 14.03 3.02
C LEU A 371 32.03 12.60 2.87
N TRP A 372 32.97 12.40 1.94
CA TRP A 372 33.62 11.12 1.73
C TRP A 372 34.28 10.60 3.01
N ASN A 373 35.09 11.45 3.65
CA ASN A 373 35.88 11.08 4.83
C ASN A 373 35.06 10.96 6.12
N ASN A 374 33.99 11.74 6.27
CA ASN A 374 33.23 11.81 7.52
C ASN A 374 31.96 10.96 7.54
N PHE A 375 31.40 10.60 6.39
CA PHE A 375 30.10 9.90 6.31
C PHE A 375 30.07 8.70 5.36
N LEU A 376 30.93 8.69 4.34
CA LEU A 376 31.01 7.61 3.35
C LEU A 376 32.26 6.74 3.61
N GLY A 377 32.87 6.21 2.55
CA GLY A 377 33.93 5.19 2.61
C GLY A 377 35.33 5.71 2.89
N GLY A 378 35.52 7.01 3.11
CA GLY A 378 36.80 7.59 3.53
C GLY A 378 37.05 7.44 5.03
N SER A 379 38.11 8.08 5.52
CA SER A 379 38.55 7.97 6.92
C SER A 379 38.68 9.34 7.58
N SER A 380 38.23 9.42 8.83
CA SER A 380 38.31 10.62 9.68
C SER A 380 38.27 10.19 11.15
N ASN A 381 39.01 10.89 12.02
CA ASN A 381 38.99 10.65 13.47
C ASN A 381 37.76 11.27 14.15
N SER A 382 37.03 12.14 13.45
CA SER A 382 35.94 12.95 14.00
C SER A 382 34.61 12.76 13.25
N ARG A 383 34.34 11.55 12.75
CA ARG A 383 33.08 11.21 12.07
C ARG A 383 31.86 11.55 12.94
N PRO A 384 30.96 12.47 12.53
CA PRO A 384 29.88 12.97 13.39
C PRO A 384 28.86 11.91 13.82
N LEU A 385 28.56 10.96 12.93
CA LEU A 385 27.59 9.89 13.19
C LEU A 385 28.25 8.58 13.65
N GLY A 386 29.57 8.57 13.85
CA GLY A 386 30.35 7.38 14.17
C GLY A 386 30.92 6.66 12.95
N ASP A 387 31.24 5.39 13.12
CA ASP A 387 31.99 4.56 12.17
C ASP A 387 31.13 3.98 11.03
N ALA A 388 29.80 4.09 11.08
CA ALA A 388 28.94 3.62 10.01
C ALA A 388 29.20 4.36 8.69
N VAL A 389 29.10 3.62 7.58
CA VAL A 389 29.24 4.12 6.21
C VAL A 389 27.86 4.24 5.59
N LEU A 390 27.42 5.47 5.30
CA LEU A 390 26.14 5.73 4.66
C LEU A 390 26.10 5.17 3.23
N ASP A 391 24.88 5.03 2.69
CA ASP A 391 24.68 4.54 1.33
C ASP A 391 24.84 5.66 0.28
N GLY A 392 24.63 6.91 0.67
CA GLY A 392 24.67 8.01 -0.28
C GLY A 392 24.38 9.38 0.31
N ILE A 393 24.20 10.34 -0.57
CA ILE A 393 23.96 11.75 -0.26
C ILE A 393 22.68 12.21 -0.96
N ASP A 394 21.81 12.85 -0.20
CA ASP A 394 20.60 13.51 -0.67
C ASP A 394 20.78 15.02 -0.74
N PHE A 395 20.39 15.62 -1.85
CA PHE A 395 20.52 17.04 -2.14
C PHE A 395 19.16 17.72 -1.92
N ASP A 396 18.91 18.21 -0.72
CA ASP A 396 17.75 19.03 -0.37
C ASP A 396 18.14 20.51 -0.30
N ILE A 397 18.50 21.05 -1.47
CA ILE A 397 19.07 22.39 -1.61
C ILE A 397 17.94 23.37 -1.92
N GLU A 398 17.45 24.05 -0.89
CA GLU A 398 16.37 25.03 -0.99
C GLU A 398 16.88 26.48 -1.20
N GLY A 399 18.21 26.72 -1.11
CA GLY A 399 18.84 28.02 -1.34
C GLY A 399 20.37 27.97 -1.42
N GLY A 400 21.05 29.11 -1.24
CA GLY A 400 22.49 29.12 -0.92
C GLY A 400 23.51 29.15 -2.08
N GLY A 401 23.36 30.00 -3.10
CA GLY A 401 24.43 30.25 -4.09
C GLY A 401 24.51 29.26 -5.26
N GLY A 402 25.17 29.69 -6.34
CA GLY A 402 24.83 29.38 -7.73
C GLY A 402 24.66 27.89 -8.14
N PRO A 403 23.65 27.57 -8.98
CA PRO A 403 23.29 26.19 -9.34
C PRO A 403 24.43 25.36 -9.94
N SER A 404 25.44 25.98 -10.56
CA SER A 404 26.57 25.29 -11.20
C SER A 404 27.45 24.50 -10.24
N ASN A 405 27.59 24.94 -8.98
CA ASN A 405 28.56 24.33 -8.06
C ASN A 405 28.05 23.01 -7.45
N TYR A 406 26.73 22.85 -7.33
CA TYR A 406 26.14 21.57 -6.90
C TYR A 406 26.30 20.48 -7.97
N ALA A 407 26.43 20.85 -9.25
CA ALA A 407 26.78 19.89 -10.30
C ALA A 407 28.20 19.34 -10.12
N GLU A 408 29.16 20.18 -9.70
CA GLU A 408 30.51 19.75 -9.39
C GLU A 408 30.55 18.83 -8.17
N LEU A 409 29.79 19.17 -7.12
CA LEU A 409 29.63 18.31 -5.95
C LEU A 409 29.09 16.91 -6.35
N ALA A 410 28.05 16.86 -7.20
CA ALA A 410 27.48 15.60 -7.67
C ALA A 410 28.50 14.76 -8.47
N ARG A 411 29.26 15.37 -9.40
CA ARG A 411 30.31 14.67 -10.15
C ARG A 411 31.37 14.08 -9.23
N ARG A 412 31.89 14.89 -8.30
CA ARG A 412 32.94 14.47 -7.37
C ARG A 412 32.47 13.36 -6.43
N LEU A 413 31.24 13.42 -5.91
CA LEU A 413 30.65 12.35 -5.10
C LEU A 413 30.43 11.06 -5.91
N SER A 414 29.98 11.19 -7.17
CA SER A 414 29.81 10.03 -8.05
C SER A 414 31.13 9.32 -8.33
N ASP A 415 32.21 10.07 -8.56
CA ASP A 415 33.55 9.53 -8.80
C ASP A 415 34.08 8.65 -7.66
N TYR A 416 33.68 8.92 -6.41
CA TYR A 416 34.04 8.08 -5.27
C TYR A 416 33.49 6.65 -5.36
N SER A 417 32.42 6.43 -6.15
CA SER A 417 31.91 5.07 -6.42
C SER A 417 32.95 4.17 -7.10
N LYS A 418 33.94 4.75 -7.80
CA LYS A 418 35.04 4.00 -8.42
C LYS A 418 36.04 3.44 -7.39
N ARG A 419 35.97 3.88 -6.13
CA ARG A 419 36.89 3.51 -5.05
C ARG A 419 36.34 2.45 -4.10
N GLY A 420 35.17 1.86 -4.41
CA GLY A 420 34.59 0.78 -3.60
C GLY A 420 33.07 0.74 -3.67
N LYS A 421 32.40 0.92 -2.52
CA LYS A 421 30.94 0.91 -2.44
C LYS A 421 30.36 2.06 -3.27
N LYS A 422 29.34 1.77 -4.09
CA LYS A 422 28.57 2.78 -4.83
C LYS A 422 28.05 3.85 -3.86
N VAL A 423 28.28 5.11 -4.22
CA VAL A 423 27.69 6.28 -3.55
C VAL A 423 26.39 6.61 -4.27
N TYR A 424 25.25 6.41 -3.60
CA TYR A 424 23.95 6.80 -4.16
C TYR A 424 23.80 8.32 -4.12
N LEU A 425 23.26 8.90 -5.19
CA LEU A 425 22.92 10.31 -5.24
C LEU A 425 21.41 10.49 -5.35
N ALA A 426 20.84 11.26 -4.44
CA ALA A 426 19.44 11.62 -4.45
C ALA A 426 19.25 13.14 -4.44
N ALA A 427 18.11 13.61 -4.92
CA ALA A 427 17.77 15.04 -4.94
C ALA A 427 16.30 15.27 -4.59
N ALA A 428 16.06 16.35 -3.85
CA ALA A 428 14.74 16.85 -3.47
C ALA A 428 14.45 18.22 -4.11
N PRO A 429 14.37 18.35 -5.44
CA PRO A 429 14.04 19.62 -6.05
C PRO A 429 12.62 20.07 -5.69
N GLN A 430 12.39 21.37 -5.70
CA GLN A 430 11.04 21.92 -5.64
C GLN A 430 10.27 21.56 -6.93
N CYS A 431 8.94 21.49 -6.88
CA CYS A 431 8.15 21.18 -8.08
C CYS A 431 8.22 22.17 -9.26
N PRO A 432 8.58 23.46 -9.10
CA PRO A 432 8.77 24.36 -10.25
C PRO A 432 9.92 23.85 -11.12
N PHE A 433 9.68 23.79 -12.42
CA PHE A 433 10.68 23.32 -13.39
C PHE A 433 11.14 24.47 -14.29
N PRO A 434 12.46 24.63 -14.53
CA PRO A 434 13.56 23.93 -13.86
C PRO A 434 13.73 24.38 -12.40
N ASP A 435 14.28 23.52 -11.56
CA ASP A 435 14.62 23.88 -10.17
C ASP A 435 15.80 24.87 -10.15
N SER A 436 15.67 25.98 -9.44
CA SER A 436 16.64 27.08 -9.46
C SER A 436 18.00 26.71 -8.88
N SER A 437 18.06 25.75 -7.96
CA SER A 437 19.28 25.37 -7.24
C SER A 437 19.91 24.10 -7.82
N LEU A 438 19.09 23.13 -8.23
CA LEU A 438 19.52 21.78 -8.58
C LEU A 438 19.52 21.49 -10.08
N ASN A 439 18.98 22.36 -10.94
CA ASN A 439 18.86 22.05 -12.37
C ASN A 439 20.20 21.66 -13.02
N ALA A 440 21.28 22.38 -12.73
CA ALA A 440 22.60 22.04 -13.30
C ALA A 440 23.13 20.69 -12.75
N ALA A 441 22.86 20.37 -11.48
CA ALA A 441 23.24 19.09 -10.89
C ALA A 441 22.43 17.94 -11.51
N LEU A 442 21.11 18.07 -11.59
CA LEU A 442 20.21 17.09 -12.20
C LEU A 442 20.54 16.84 -13.68
N SER A 443 20.95 17.87 -14.41
CA SER A 443 21.35 17.78 -15.82
C SER A 443 22.62 16.92 -16.04
N THR A 444 23.36 16.56 -14.99
CA THR A 444 24.50 15.64 -15.10
C THR A 444 24.07 14.20 -15.37
N GLY A 445 22.81 13.84 -15.09
CA GLY A 445 22.31 12.46 -15.22
C GLY A 445 22.84 11.48 -14.16
N LEU A 446 23.50 11.98 -13.11
CA LEU A 446 24.17 11.15 -12.09
C LEU A 446 23.27 10.72 -10.93
N PHE A 447 22.05 11.27 -10.83
CA PHE A 447 21.14 11.03 -9.70
C PHE A 447 20.40 9.69 -9.85
N ASP A 448 20.49 8.86 -8.82
CA ASP A 448 19.77 7.59 -8.72
C ASP A 448 18.30 7.81 -8.38
N TYR A 449 18.01 8.78 -7.50
CA TYR A 449 16.67 9.07 -6.99
C TYR A 449 16.36 10.56 -7.07
N VAL A 450 15.15 10.92 -7.52
CA VAL A 450 14.66 12.29 -7.51
C VAL A 450 13.25 12.32 -6.89
N TRP A 451 13.12 12.84 -5.67
CA TRP A 451 11.83 13.01 -4.99
C TRP A 451 11.38 14.47 -5.04
N ILE A 452 10.60 14.82 -6.08
CA ILE A 452 10.15 16.20 -6.29
C ILE A 452 9.18 16.64 -5.19
N GLN A 453 9.45 17.80 -4.58
CA GLN A 453 8.64 18.38 -3.52
C GLN A 453 7.37 19.04 -4.08
N PHE A 454 6.25 18.32 -4.11
CA PHE A 454 4.94 18.82 -4.57
C PHE A 454 4.14 19.52 -3.46
N TYR A 455 4.81 20.43 -2.76
CA TYR A 455 4.24 21.25 -1.70
C TYR A 455 4.93 22.63 -1.67
N ASN A 456 4.34 23.59 -0.93
CA ASN A 456 4.78 25.00 -0.83
C ASN A 456 4.77 25.80 -2.14
N ASN A 457 4.36 25.23 -3.26
CA ASN A 457 4.43 25.84 -4.59
C ASN A 457 3.08 25.67 -5.33
N PRO A 458 2.08 26.53 -5.13
CA PRO A 458 0.71 26.37 -5.67
C PRO A 458 0.60 26.20 -7.20
N GLN A 459 1.61 26.67 -7.93
CA GLN A 459 1.72 26.55 -9.38
C GLN A 459 1.96 25.11 -9.88
N CYS A 460 2.49 24.23 -9.04
CA CYS A 460 2.81 22.84 -9.39
C CYS A 460 2.47 21.84 -8.28
N SER A 461 2.11 22.30 -7.10
CA SER A 461 1.51 21.48 -6.05
C SER A 461 0.14 21.01 -6.53
N TYR A 462 -0.32 19.88 -6.00
CA TYR A 462 -1.65 19.41 -6.35
C TYR A 462 -2.72 20.24 -5.62
N GLU A 463 -3.73 20.64 -6.40
CA GLU A 463 -4.98 21.21 -5.90
C GLU A 463 -6.15 20.43 -6.50
N SER A 464 -7.17 20.11 -5.70
CA SER A 464 -8.31 19.34 -6.20
C SER A 464 -9.15 20.08 -7.24
N SER A 465 -9.13 21.41 -7.21
CA SER A 465 -9.77 22.30 -8.18
C SER A 465 -9.07 22.29 -9.53
N ASN A 466 -7.75 22.09 -9.55
CA ASN A 466 -6.95 22.05 -10.77
C ASN A 466 -5.80 21.02 -10.65
N PRO A 467 -6.10 19.72 -10.84
CA PRO A 467 -5.11 18.66 -10.76
C PRO A 467 -4.07 18.70 -11.90
N ASP A 468 -4.34 19.42 -12.99
CA ASP A 468 -3.49 19.42 -14.18
C ASP A 468 -2.16 20.14 -13.94
N ARG A 469 -2.10 21.11 -13.03
CA ARG A 469 -0.83 21.78 -12.63
C ARG A 469 0.22 20.77 -12.14
N PHE A 470 -0.19 19.93 -11.20
CA PHE A 470 0.65 18.85 -10.67
C PHE A 470 1.02 17.84 -11.77
N LYS A 471 0.04 17.43 -12.59
CA LYS A 471 0.25 16.44 -13.65
C LYS A 471 1.24 16.94 -14.69
N ASN A 472 1.11 18.18 -15.14
CA ASN A 472 1.99 18.79 -16.12
C ASN A 472 3.41 18.98 -15.56
N SER A 473 3.54 19.38 -14.29
CA SER A 473 4.84 19.46 -13.62
C SER A 473 5.51 18.08 -13.53
N TRP A 474 4.79 17.05 -13.06
CA TRP A 474 5.32 15.68 -13.03
C TRP A 474 5.77 15.17 -14.40
N GLN A 475 4.95 15.38 -15.44
CA GLN A 475 5.30 15.05 -16.81
C GLN A 475 6.58 15.74 -17.24
N LYS A 476 6.70 17.04 -16.95
CA LYS A 476 7.88 17.82 -17.33
C LYS A 476 9.14 17.27 -16.66
N TRP A 477 9.07 17.02 -15.35
CA TRP A 477 10.17 16.42 -14.57
C TRP A 477 10.62 15.07 -15.13
N THR A 478 9.69 14.14 -15.29
CA THR A 478 9.99 12.74 -15.67
C THR A 478 10.40 12.54 -17.13
N THR A 479 10.07 13.50 -18.01
CA THR A 479 10.45 13.44 -19.43
C THR A 479 11.69 14.26 -19.77
N THR A 480 12.05 15.24 -18.92
CA THR A 480 13.19 16.14 -19.19
C THR A 480 14.44 15.75 -18.39
N VAL A 481 14.30 15.22 -17.18
CA VAL A 481 15.43 14.84 -16.33
C VAL A 481 15.77 13.37 -16.52
N SER A 482 17.07 13.06 -16.64
CA SER A 482 17.56 11.68 -16.60
C SER A 482 17.93 11.30 -15.17
N ALA A 483 17.17 10.40 -14.55
CA ALA A 483 17.44 9.83 -13.24
C ALA A 483 16.99 8.37 -13.17
N GLY A 484 17.52 7.60 -12.22
CA GLY A 484 17.16 6.19 -12.05
C GLY A 484 15.69 5.99 -11.68
N GLN A 485 15.20 6.70 -10.66
CA GLN A 485 13.81 6.65 -10.21
C GLN A 485 13.30 8.04 -9.79
N PHE A 486 12.03 8.28 -10.08
CA PHE A 486 11.31 9.48 -9.65
C PHE A 486 10.28 9.14 -8.58
N LEU A 487 10.22 9.97 -7.55
CA LEU A 487 9.32 9.81 -6.41
C LEU A 487 8.53 11.09 -6.17
N LEU A 488 7.35 10.93 -5.57
CA LEU A 488 6.48 12.03 -5.19
C LEU A 488 6.76 12.47 -3.75
N GLY A 489 7.32 13.66 -3.57
CA GLY A 489 7.56 14.27 -2.26
C GLY A 489 6.32 14.97 -1.72
N PHE A 490 5.92 14.64 -0.50
CA PHE A 490 4.76 15.23 0.17
C PHE A 490 5.07 15.59 1.63
N ARG A 491 4.54 16.72 2.10
CA ARG A 491 4.64 17.13 3.51
C ARG A 491 3.55 16.45 4.37
N LEU A 492 3.96 15.74 5.41
CA LEU A 492 3.08 15.16 6.42
C LEU A 492 2.88 16.15 7.58
N LEU A 493 1.65 16.56 7.88
CA LEU A 493 1.37 17.48 9.00
C LEU A 493 0.35 16.91 9.99
N PRO A 494 0.46 17.28 11.29
CA PRO A 494 -0.50 16.90 12.29
C PRO A 494 -1.86 17.56 12.00
N ARG A 495 -2.93 16.82 12.30
CA ARG A 495 -4.36 17.15 12.11
C ARG A 495 -4.71 18.62 12.38
N ARG A 496 -4.74 19.47 11.35
CA ARG A 496 -5.67 20.61 11.12
C ARG A 496 -5.28 21.26 9.78
N PRO A 497 -6.13 21.22 8.74
CA PRO A 497 -5.79 21.88 7.48
C PRO A 497 -6.07 23.38 7.61
N ALA A 498 -5.03 24.21 7.46
CA ALA A 498 -5.20 25.55 6.90
C ALA A 498 -5.51 25.43 5.40
N VAL A 499 -6.05 26.50 4.81
CA VAL A 499 -6.41 26.55 3.39
C VAL A 499 -5.22 26.10 2.52
N GLY A 500 -5.45 25.11 1.65
CA GLY A 500 -4.41 24.52 0.79
C GLY A 500 -3.77 23.21 1.29
N MET A 501 -4.28 22.58 2.37
CA MET A 501 -3.59 21.45 3.02
C MET A 501 -4.47 20.18 3.20
N TRP A 502 -3.82 19.03 3.10
CA TRP A 502 -4.45 17.72 2.87
C TRP A 502 -4.93 16.99 4.13
N PRO A 503 -6.07 16.27 4.04
CA PRO A 503 -6.31 15.08 4.85
C PRO A 503 -5.51 13.90 4.27
N GLN A 504 -4.64 13.28 5.08
CA GLN A 504 -3.73 12.14 4.79
C GLN A 504 -4.26 10.97 3.92
N MET A 505 -5.57 10.88 3.64
CA MET A 505 -6.19 9.80 2.86
C MET A 505 -6.55 10.17 1.41
N CYS A 506 -6.65 11.45 1.04
CA CYS A 506 -7.00 11.85 -0.33
C CYS A 506 -5.78 11.86 -1.28
N LEU A 507 -4.58 11.98 -0.72
CA LEU A 507 -3.30 12.12 -1.41
C LEU A 507 -2.95 10.90 -2.28
N LEU A 508 -3.16 9.69 -1.75
CA LEU A 508 -2.82 8.42 -2.40
C LEU A 508 -3.77 8.00 -3.52
N LEU A 509 -4.96 8.61 -3.68
CA LEU A 509 -5.88 8.24 -4.74
C LEU A 509 -5.75 9.08 -5.99
N LYS A 510 -5.92 10.39 -5.80
CA LYS A 510 -6.21 11.26 -6.94
C LYS A 510 -4.95 11.47 -7.77
N CYS A 511 -3.79 11.65 -7.12
CA CYS A 511 -2.51 11.72 -7.82
C CYS A 511 -2.19 10.40 -8.58
N PHE A 512 -2.34 9.24 -7.93
CA PHE A 512 -2.04 7.94 -8.55
C PHE A 512 -2.98 7.58 -9.72
N LEU A 513 -4.24 8.04 -9.69
CA LEU A 513 -5.19 7.86 -10.80
C LEU A 513 -4.91 8.80 -11.98
N LEU A 514 -4.43 10.03 -11.73
CA LEU A 514 -4.13 11.03 -12.76
C LEU A 514 -2.82 10.77 -13.53
N LEU A 515 -1.84 10.15 -12.89
CA LEU A 515 -0.53 9.83 -13.48
C LEU A 515 -0.55 8.58 -14.39
N ARG A 516 -1.66 7.84 -14.41
CA ARG A 516 -1.86 6.57 -15.15
C ARG A 516 -2.03 6.73 -16.67
N HIS A 517 -1.83 7.93 -17.20
CA HIS A 517 -1.89 8.23 -18.63
C HIS A 517 -0.51 8.52 -19.24
N LEU A 518 0.57 8.18 -18.53
CA LEU A 518 1.94 8.39 -18.99
C LEU A 518 2.67 7.07 -19.16
N PRO A 519 3.30 6.83 -20.33
CA PRO A 519 4.13 5.66 -20.55
C PRO A 519 5.41 5.79 -19.73
N SER A 520 5.84 4.69 -19.13
CA SER A 520 7.04 4.54 -18.26
C SER A 520 6.78 4.82 -16.78
N MET A 521 6.41 3.78 -16.03
CA MET A 521 6.48 3.79 -14.56
C MET A 521 7.13 2.51 -14.06
N VAL A 522 8.28 2.69 -13.42
CA VAL A 522 8.76 1.84 -12.32
C VAL A 522 8.50 2.68 -11.06
N VAL A 523 7.61 2.18 -10.20
CA VAL A 523 7.27 2.77 -8.90
C VAL A 523 8.24 2.23 -7.88
#